data_AF-A0A6N8Z9I8-F1
#
_entry.id   AF-A0A6N8Z9I8-F1
#
_cell.length_a   1.000
_cell.length_b   1.000
_cell.length_c   1.000
_cell.angle_alpha   90.00
_cell.angle_beta   90.00
_cell.angle_gamma   90.00
#
_symmetry.space_group_name_H-M   'P 1'
#
loop_
_entity.id
_entity.type
_entity.pdbx_description
1 polymer ?
#
loop_
_entity_poly.entity_id
_entity_poly.type
_entity_poly.pdbx_seq_one_letter_code
_entity_poly.pdbx_strand_id
1 'polypeptide(L)'
;MARKRSRTRTRGVQSNSSTPANEKRANPAVKPGLTQGRGNPNDSECALCERAVERFTVHHLVPRARGGNHGPTARLCSTCHRQVHAMFSETTLAEELYSVELLRSNPRVASFLNWMRKQRGAAFRVRRARDRG
;
A
#
# COMPACT_ATOMS: atom_id res chain seq x y z
N MET A 1 23.26 -43.56 28.59
CA MET A 1 24.72 -43.67 28.82
C MET A 1 25.45 -43.24 27.56
N ALA A 2 26.40 -42.30 27.71
CA ALA A 2 27.72 -42.18 27.06
C ALA A 2 27.92 -42.64 25.58
N ARG A 3 28.70 -42.04 24.69
CA ARG A 3 29.55 -40.83 24.57
C ARG A 3 30.43 -41.09 23.30
N LYS A 4 31.01 -40.02 22.71
CA LYS A 4 32.17 -39.96 21.75
C LYS A 4 31.78 -40.02 20.26
N ARG A 5 31.87 -38.94 19.47
CA ARG A 5 32.99 -38.03 19.07
C ARG A 5 34.01 -38.64 18.09
N SER A 6 33.97 -38.10 16.86
CA SER A 6 35.07 -37.42 16.13
C SER A 6 36.19 -38.24 15.47
N ARG A 7 36.44 -37.93 14.17
CA ARG A 7 37.74 -37.50 13.53
C ARG A 7 37.71 -37.81 12.00
N THR A 8 37.64 -36.82 11.09
CA THR A 8 38.70 -35.99 10.45
C THR A 8 39.72 -36.71 9.54
N ARG A 9 39.73 -36.37 8.24
CA ARG A 9 40.92 -36.21 7.33
C ARG A 9 40.42 -35.78 5.92
N THR A 10 40.56 -34.55 5.42
CA THR A 10 41.67 -33.76 4.84
C THR A 10 42.34 -34.24 3.54
N ARG A 11 42.40 -33.30 2.57
CA ARG A 11 43.22 -33.14 1.33
C ARG A 11 42.83 -34.05 0.14
N GLY A 12 42.51 -33.59 -1.07
CA GLY A 12 42.68 -32.30 -1.76
C GLY A 12 43.66 -32.49 -2.92
N VAL A 13 43.29 -32.20 -4.18
CA VAL A 13 44.23 -31.85 -5.27
C VAL A 13 43.56 -31.52 -6.63
N GLN A 14 44.03 -30.40 -7.22
CA GLN A 14 44.17 -30.01 -8.65
C GLN A 14 42.89 -29.74 -9.48
N SER A 15 42.63 -28.52 -9.99
CA SER A 15 43.38 -27.62 -10.90
C SER A 15 43.19 -27.97 -12.36
N ASN A 16 42.25 -27.30 -13.03
CA ASN A 16 42.14 -27.28 -14.49
C ASN A 16 41.64 -25.91 -14.93
N SER A 17 42.60 -24.99 -15.11
CA SER A 17 42.42 -23.75 -15.86
C SER A 17 42.40 -24.08 -17.34
N SER A 18 41.36 -23.70 -18.08
CA SER A 18 41.40 -23.52 -19.53
C SER A 18 40.14 -22.78 -20.01
N THR A 19 40.27 -21.46 -20.21
CA THR A 19 39.45 -20.73 -21.18
C THR A 19 39.85 -21.19 -22.59
N PRO A 20 38.90 -21.14 -23.54
CA PRO A 20 39.12 -20.19 -24.62
C PRO A 20 37.87 -19.39 -24.96
N ALA A 21 38.13 -18.16 -25.42
CA ALA A 21 37.18 -17.26 -26.02
C ALA A 21 36.49 -17.88 -27.24
N ASN A 22 35.18 -17.70 -27.36
CA ASN A 22 34.56 -17.47 -28.67
C ASN A 22 33.27 -16.66 -28.53
N GLU A 23 33.47 -15.36 -28.65
CA GLU A 23 32.52 -14.35 -29.04
C GLU A 23 31.87 -14.68 -30.38
N LYS A 24 30.52 -14.82 -30.44
CA LYS A 24 29.63 -14.31 -31.51
C LYS A 24 28.18 -14.09 -31.03
N ARG A 25 27.78 -12.80 -31.00
CA ARG A 25 26.53 -12.17 -31.51
C ARG A 25 25.22 -12.99 -31.44
N ALA A 26 24.07 -12.45 -31.07
CA ALA A 26 23.63 -11.10 -30.71
C ALA A 26 22.31 -11.29 -29.93
N ASN A 27 22.16 -10.65 -28.77
CA ASN A 27 20.89 -10.67 -28.04
C ASN A 27 20.12 -9.40 -28.43
N PRO A 28 18.87 -9.49 -28.94
CA PRO A 28 18.12 -8.32 -29.37
C PRO A 28 17.93 -7.35 -28.20
N ALA A 29 18.08 -6.06 -28.51
CA ALA A 29 17.94 -4.95 -27.58
C ALA A 29 16.60 -4.99 -26.84
N VAL A 30 16.58 -5.61 -25.67
CA VAL A 30 15.54 -5.39 -24.67
C VAL A 30 15.83 -4.03 -24.05
N LYS A 31 14.98 -3.05 -24.34
CA LYS A 31 14.96 -1.79 -23.59
C LYS A 31 14.54 -2.13 -22.15
N PRO A 32 15.35 -1.91 -21.10
CA PRO A 32 14.81 -1.93 -19.74
C PRO A 32 14.11 -0.60 -19.50
N GLY A 33 12.92 -0.46 -20.06
CA GLY A 33 11.99 0.61 -19.74
C GLY A 33 11.28 0.28 -18.42
N LEU A 34 11.63 1.03 -17.38
CA LEU A 34 10.97 1.13 -16.08
C LEU A 34 10.68 -0.19 -15.36
N THR A 35 11.58 -0.49 -14.42
CA THR A 35 11.34 -1.25 -13.20
C THR A 35 9.94 -0.97 -12.61
N GLN A 36 9.04 -1.95 -12.74
CA GLN A 36 7.80 -1.99 -11.96
C GLN A 36 8.19 -2.04 -10.48
N GLY A 37 7.94 -0.92 -9.79
CA GLY A 37 8.12 -0.83 -8.36
C GLY A 37 7.25 -1.88 -7.68
N ARG A 38 7.83 -2.56 -6.69
CA ARG A 38 7.14 -3.47 -5.78
C ARG A 38 6.07 -2.67 -5.01
N GLY A 39 4.88 -2.50 -5.60
CA GLY A 39 3.71 -1.98 -4.91
C GLY A 39 3.24 -3.02 -3.90
N ASN A 40 2.89 -2.56 -2.71
CA ASN A 40 2.18 -3.38 -1.73
C ASN A 40 0.86 -3.84 -2.40
N PRO A 41 0.39 -5.09 -2.30
CA PRO A 41 -0.87 -5.52 -2.93
C PRO A 41 -2.10 -4.67 -2.54
N ASN A 42 -2.01 -3.91 -1.43
CA ASN A 42 -3.01 -2.92 -1.02
C ASN A 42 -2.93 -1.57 -1.80
N ASP A 43 -1.91 -1.35 -2.63
CA ASP A 43 -1.73 -0.12 -3.42
C ASP A 43 -2.68 -0.03 -4.62
N SER A 44 -3.31 -1.15 -4.98
CA SER A 44 -4.27 -1.23 -6.08
C SER A 44 -5.70 -0.91 -5.63
N GLU A 45 -5.96 -0.77 -4.33
CA GLU A 45 -7.31 -0.63 -3.76
C GLU A 45 -7.42 0.53 -2.78
N CYS A 46 -8.65 1.00 -2.57
CA CYS A 46 -8.92 2.08 -1.63
C CYS A 46 -8.84 1.58 -0.19
N ALA A 47 -8.05 2.26 0.66
CA ALA A 47 -7.85 1.86 2.06
C ALA A 47 -9.13 1.91 2.93
N LEU A 48 -10.22 2.56 2.50
CA LEU A 48 -11.50 2.50 3.21
C LEU A 48 -12.47 1.51 2.57
N CYS A 49 -12.63 1.59 1.26
CA CYS A 49 -13.75 0.96 0.58
C CYS A 49 -13.35 -0.28 -0.23
N GLU A 50 -12.06 -0.59 -0.27
CA GLU A 50 -11.47 -1.83 -0.81
C GLU A 50 -11.83 -2.08 -2.27
N ARG A 51 -12.07 -0.99 -3.01
CA ARG A 51 -12.29 -1.06 -4.45
C ARG A 51 -11.04 -0.65 -5.20
N ALA A 52 -10.73 -1.42 -6.24
CA ALA A 52 -9.83 -0.99 -7.28
C ALA A 52 -10.46 0.16 -8.08
N VAL A 53 -9.71 1.25 -8.22
CA VAL A 53 -10.08 2.42 -9.03
C VAL A 53 -8.87 2.90 -9.81
N GLU A 54 -9.10 3.62 -10.90
CA GLU A 54 -8.02 4.16 -11.74
C GLU A 54 -7.19 5.22 -11.01
N ARG A 55 -7.81 6.00 -10.10
CA ARG A 55 -7.17 7.14 -9.46
C ARG A 55 -7.39 7.17 -7.95
N PHE A 56 -6.29 7.38 -7.25
CA PHE A 56 -6.25 7.54 -5.80
C PHE A 56 -5.76 8.94 -5.42
N THR A 57 -6.11 9.33 -4.21
CA THR A 57 -5.64 10.55 -3.56
C THR A 57 -5.05 10.19 -2.21
N VAL A 58 -4.03 10.92 -1.80
CA VAL A 58 -3.43 10.77 -0.46
C VAL A 58 -4.28 11.57 0.53
N HIS A 59 -4.78 10.89 1.55
CA HIS A 59 -5.48 11.49 2.67
C HIS A 59 -4.55 11.47 3.89
N HIS A 60 -4.41 12.62 4.56
CA HIS A 60 -3.68 12.73 5.82
C HIS A 60 -4.65 12.41 6.95
N LEU A 61 -4.40 11.31 7.67
CA LEU A 61 -5.33 10.83 8.71
C LEU A 61 -5.39 11.78 9.91
N VAL A 62 -4.26 12.41 10.22
CA VAL A 62 -4.23 13.64 11.01
C VAL A 62 -4.14 14.80 10.03
N PRO A 63 -5.08 15.76 10.00
CA PRO A 63 -5.03 16.90 9.10
C PRO A 63 -3.74 17.71 9.27
N ARG A 64 -3.23 18.27 8.17
CA ARG A 64 -2.00 19.07 8.17
C ARG A 64 -2.08 20.28 9.10
N ALA A 65 -3.26 20.91 9.19
CA ALA A 65 -3.53 22.03 10.10
C ALA A 65 -3.40 21.66 11.59
N ARG A 66 -3.43 20.35 11.92
CA ARG A 66 -3.26 19.80 13.27
C ARG A 66 -1.89 19.13 13.47
N GLY A 67 -0.90 19.44 12.62
CA GLY A 67 0.46 18.90 12.73
C GLY A 67 0.69 17.58 12.00
N GLY A 68 -0.27 17.10 11.21
CA GLY A 68 -0.16 15.81 10.51
C GLY A 68 0.73 15.78 9.26
N ASN A 69 1.59 16.78 9.02
CA ASN A 69 2.41 16.86 7.80
C ASN A 69 3.32 15.64 7.54
N HIS A 70 3.78 15.00 8.61
CA HIS A 70 4.58 13.76 8.58
C HIS A 70 3.83 12.58 9.23
N GLY A 71 2.52 12.73 9.41
CA GLY A 71 1.67 11.74 10.05
C GLY A 71 1.30 10.58 9.12
N PRO A 72 0.53 9.61 9.65
CA PRO A 72 0.07 8.48 8.86
C PRO A 72 -0.86 8.96 7.74
N THR A 73 -0.67 8.40 6.55
CA THR A 73 -1.48 8.71 5.37
C THR A 73 -2.18 7.46 4.83
N ALA A 74 -3.28 7.66 4.10
CA ALA A 74 -4.04 6.60 3.48
C ALA A 74 -4.33 6.91 2.00
N ARG A 75 -4.26 5.90 1.13
CA ARG A 75 -4.68 6.01 -0.27
C ARG A 75 -6.18 5.79 -0.37
N LEU A 76 -6.90 6.85 -0.71
CA LEU A 76 -8.36 6.81 -0.86
C LEU A 76 -8.78 7.12 -2.28
N CYS A 77 -9.84 6.47 -2.76
CA CYS A 77 -10.51 6.93 -3.97
C CYS A 77 -11.11 8.33 -3.76
N SER A 78 -11.32 9.07 -4.83
CA SER A 78 -11.81 10.45 -4.77
C SER A 78 -13.15 10.59 -4.02
N THR A 79 -14.03 9.60 -4.15
CA THR A 79 -15.32 9.56 -3.43
C THR A 79 -15.13 9.39 -1.93
N CYS A 80 -14.33 8.41 -1.49
CA CYS A 80 -14.06 8.21 -0.07
C CYS A 80 -13.37 9.41 0.56
N HIS A 81 -12.37 9.99 -0.12
CA HIS A 81 -11.68 11.16 0.38
C HIS A 81 -12.65 12.34 0.60
N ARG A 82 -13.48 12.65 -0.40
CA ARG A 82 -14.51 13.70 -0.28
C ARG A 82 -15.52 13.39 0.81
N GLN A 83 -15.89 12.12 0.98
CA GLN A 83 -16.89 11.71 1.96
C GLN A 83 -16.40 11.88 3.40
N VAL A 84 -15.13 11.55 3.68
CA VAL A 84 -14.54 11.73 5.02
C VAL A 84 -14.58 13.21 5.42
N HIS A 85 -14.13 14.12 4.57
CA HIS A 85 -14.20 15.57 4.84
C HIS A 85 -15.62 16.15 4.80
N ALA A 86 -16.56 15.46 4.16
CA ALA A 86 -17.97 15.83 4.20
C ALA A 86 -18.65 15.43 5.51
N MET A 87 -18.16 14.39 6.20
CA MET A 87 -18.75 13.84 7.43
C MET A 87 -18.14 14.42 8.71
N PHE A 88 -16.84 14.73 8.70
CA PHE A 88 -16.11 15.09 9.92
C PHE A 88 -15.34 16.40 9.76
N SER A 89 -15.20 17.12 10.86
CA SER A 89 -14.31 18.28 10.96
C SER A 89 -12.83 17.84 11.03
N GLU A 90 -11.90 18.76 10.80
CA GLU A 90 -10.46 18.47 10.96
C GLU A 90 -10.09 18.13 12.42
N THR A 91 -10.80 18.71 13.39
CA THR A 91 -10.63 18.41 14.82
C THR A 91 -10.99 16.95 15.10
N THR A 92 -12.20 16.52 14.70
CA THR A 92 -12.68 15.15 14.89
C THR A 92 -11.76 14.13 14.22
N LEU A 93 -11.22 14.44 13.03
CA LEU A 93 -10.24 13.58 12.37
C LEU A 93 -8.92 13.47 13.17
N ALA A 94 -8.44 14.56 13.74
CA ALA A 94 -7.20 14.56 14.51
C ALA A 94 -7.32 13.84 15.86
N GLU A 95 -8.46 13.99 16.54
CA GLU A 95 -8.63 13.55 17.93
C GLU A 95 -9.24 12.15 18.02
N GLU A 96 -10.23 11.84 17.18
CA GLU A 96 -11.04 10.62 17.31
C GLU A 96 -10.82 9.62 16.15
N LEU A 97 -10.51 10.10 14.95
CA LEU A 97 -10.53 9.30 13.72
C LEU A 97 -9.19 9.33 12.95
N TYR A 98 -8.07 9.35 13.68
CA TYR A 98 -6.71 9.53 13.14
C TYR A 98 -6.08 8.26 12.53
N SER A 99 -6.87 7.21 12.30
CA SER A 99 -6.39 5.97 11.66
C SER A 99 -7.45 5.36 10.73
N VAL A 100 -7.01 4.55 9.76
CA VAL A 100 -7.93 3.83 8.86
C VAL A 100 -8.84 2.89 9.65
N GLU A 101 -8.33 2.25 10.69
CA GLU A 101 -9.10 1.34 11.56
C GLU A 101 -10.20 2.08 12.30
N LEU A 102 -9.90 3.25 12.87
CA LEU A 102 -10.87 4.11 13.55
C LEU A 102 -11.93 4.62 12.58
N LEU A 103 -11.53 5.05 11.39
CA LEU A 103 -12.46 5.44 10.34
C LEU A 103 -13.38 4.28 9.95
N ARG A 104 -12.86 3.08 9.72
CA ARG A 104 -13.67 1.90 9.35
C ARG A 104 -14.63 1.48 10.47
N SER A 105 -14.21 1.62 11.72
CA SER A 105 -15.00 1.28 12.91
C SER A 105 -16.10 2.30 13.23
N ASN A 106 -15.99 3.53 12.71
CA ASN A 106 -17.02 4.55 12.93
C ASN A 106 -18.34 4.16 12.26
N PRO A 107 -19.48 4.13 12.98
CA PRO A 107 -20.76 3.68 12.42
C PRO A 107 -21.25 4.44 11.18
N ARG A 108 -20.97 5.75 11.11
CA ARG A 108 -21.36 6.58 9.94
C ARG A 108 -20.55 6.19 8.71
N VAL A 109 -19.24 5.98 8.90
CA VAL A 109 -18.34 5.54 7.83
C VAL A 109 -18.68 4.12 7.41
N ALA A 110 -18.81 3.19 8.36
CA ALA A 110 -19.16 1.79 8.08
C ALA A 110 -20.44 1.67 7.24
N SER A 111 -21.48 2.42 7.60
CA SER A 111 -22.74 2.47 6.83
C SER A 111 -22.52 2.97 5.41
N PHE A 112 -21.74 4.03 5.24
CA PHE A 112 -21.36 4.52 3.92
C PHE A 112 -20.54 3.50 3.13
N LEU A 113 -19.55 2.83 3.73
CA LEU A 113 -18.73 1.84 3.06
C LEU A 113 -19.55 0.62 2.61
N ASN A 114 -20.50 0.17 3.43
CA ASN A 114 -21.43 -0.90 3.08
C ASN A 114 -22.31 -0.55 1.89
N TRP A 115 -22.78 0.70 1.82
CA TRP A 115 -23.51 1.20 0.65
C TRP A 115 -22.59 1.33 -0.57
N MET A 116 -21.39 1.87 -0.39
CA MET A 116 -20.40 2.14 -1.43
C MET A 116 -19.97 0.85 -2.14
N ARG A 117 -19.72 -0.24 -1.39
CA ARG A 117 -19.31 -1.55 -1.93
C ARG A 117 -20.35 -2.16 -2.88
N LYS A 118 -21.61 -1.76 -2.78
CA LYS A 118 -22.70 -2.22 -3.65
C LYS A 118 -22.83 -1.40 -4.94
N GLN A 119 -22.18 -0.24 -5.03
CA GLN A 119 -22.36 0.65 -6.18
C GLN A 119 -21.51 0.21 -7.38
N ARG A 120 -22.13 0.16 -8.57
CA ARG A 120 -21.45 -0.14 -9.84
C ARG A 120 -20.95 1.18 -10.45
N GLY A 121 -19.64 1.29 -10.73
CA GLY A 121 -19.02 2.47 -11.35
C GLY A 121 -18.08 3.26 -10.42
N ALA A 122 -17.12 3.97 -11.00
CA ALA A 122 -16.01 4.60 -10.26
C ALA A 122 -16.30 6.02 -9.74
N ALA A 123 -17.36 6.68 -10.19
CA ALA A 123 -17.62 8.10 -9.90
C ALA A 123 -19.01 8.34 -9.30
N PHE A 124 -19.05 8.91 -8.08
CA PHE A 124 -20.28 9.35 -7.42
C PHE A 124 -20.11 10.76 -6.84
N ARG A 125 -21.18 11.57 -6.90
CA ARG A 125 -21.24 12.90 -6.27
C ARG A 125 -21.55 12.75 -4.78
N VAL A 126 -20.55 12.98 -3.94
CA VAL A 126 -20.69 13.04 -2.47
C VAL A 126 -21.56 14.23 -2.07
N ARG A 127 -22.61 13.99 -1.27
CA ARG A 127 -23.39 15.06 -0.62
C ARG A 127 -22.74 15.44 0.71
N ARG A 128 -22.65 16.74 1.02
CA ARG A 128 -22.16 17.21 2.33
C ARG A 128 -23.13 16.80 3.45
N ALA A 129 -22.60 16.32 4.57
CA ALA A 129 -23.42 16.11 5.77
C ALA A 129 -23.83 17.46 6.36
N ARG A 130 -25.04 17.54 6.91
CA ARG A 130 -25.57 18.76 7.52
C ARG A 130 -24.92 19.07 8.88
N ASP A 131 -24.52 18.03 9.61
CA ASP A 131 -23.94 18.13 10.95
C ASP A 131 -22.51 17.58 10.98
N ARG A 132 -21.53 18.48 10.93
CA ARG A 132 -20.11 18.18 11.17
C ARG A 132 -19.77 18.62 12.59
N GLY A 133 -19.94 17.69 13.54
CA GLY A 133 -19.31 17.78 14.86
C GLY A 133 -17.79 17.78 14.71
#